data_AF-A0A920P3B3-F1
#
_entry.id   AF-A0A920P3B3-F1
#
_cell.length_a   1.000
_cell.length_b   1.000
_cell.length_c   1.000
_cell.angle_alpha   90.00
_cell.angle_beta   90.00
_cell.angle_gamma   90.00
#
_symmetry.space_group_name_H-M   'P 1'
#
loop_
_entity.id
_entity.type
_entity.pdbx_description
1 polymer ?
#
loop_
_entity_poly.entity_id
_entity_poly.type
_entity_poly.pdbx_seq_one_letter_code
_entity_poly.pdbx_strand_id
1 'polypeptide(L)'
;MGVRGIVRSSAAPPPPGIPDLDETEAFEAGRLLTTRERMELHRSSPSCNSCHRFMDPIGLALDNYDVTGRWRIRENGMPLDTKGEFYDGTMIETPSALQEVLVKRPIPLVRTFTENLMAYALGRRVEYYDQPTIRSITAQAEEDDYRMSSFILGVVLSDAFRMQQVNVVADDGSGIN
;
A
#
# COMPACT_ATOMS: atom_id res chain seq x y z
N MET A 1 8.17 -7.03 -3.58
CA MET A 1 7.53 -5.70 -3.37
C MET A 1 6.10 -5.94 -2.89
N GLY A 2 5.83 -5.80 -1.60
CA GLY A 2 4.47 -5.93 -1.07
C GLY A 2 3.65 -4.66 -1.28
N VAL A 3 2.33 -4.79 -1.38
CA VAL A 3 1.32 -3.72 -1.50
C VAL A 3 1.19 -2.90 -0.20
N ARG A 4 2.32 -2.53 0.40
CA ARG A 4 2.41 -1.66 1.57
C ARG A 4 2.57 -0.22 1.07
N GLY A 5 1.50 0.57 1.15
CA GLY A 5 1.63 2.03 1.02
C GLY A 5 0.80 2.69 -0.07
N ILE A 6 -0.41 2.20 -0.37
CA ILE A 6 -1.38 3.02 -1.13
C ILE A 6 -2.07 4.02 -0.18
N VAL A 7 -2.43 3.57 1.02
CA VAL A 7 -2.96 4.42 2.09
C VAL A 7 -2.17 4.05 3.34
N ARG A 8 -1.35 4.97 3.88
CA ARG A 8 -0.48 4.74 5.03
C ARG A 8 -1.27 4.49 6.32
N SER A 9 -1.96 3.36 6.43
CA SER A 9 -2.20 2.68 7.69
C SER A 9 -1.00 1.75 7.90
N SER A 10 -0.03 2.15 8.73
CA SER A 10 1.00 1.20 9.13
C SER A 10 0.29 0.10 9.91
N ALA A 11 0.03 -1.03 9.28
CA ALA A 11 -0.30 -2.23 10.02
C ALA A 11 0.83 -2.44 11.03
N ALA A 12 0.48 -2.60 12.30
CA ALA A 12 1.46 -3.05 13.29
C ALA A 12 2.15 -4.31 12.72
N PRO A 13 3.45 -4.54 12.99
CA PRO A 13 4.07 -5.79 12.60
C PRO A 13 3.19 -6.95 13.08
N PRO A 14 3.06 -8.03 12.27
CA PRO A 14 2.27 -9.17 12.69
C PRO A 14 2.76 -9.64 14.07
N PRO A 15 1.85 -10.11 14.95
CA PRO A 15 2.24 -10.64 16.24
C PRO A 15 3.35 -11.69 16.11
N PRO A 16 4.33 -11.76 17.03
CA PRO A 16 5.37 -12.78 16.98
C PRO A 16 4.78 -14.20 17.07
N GLY A 17 5.38 -15.16 16.35
CA GLY A 17 5.01 -16.57 16.44
C GLY A 17 3.74 -16.97 15.68
N ILE A 18 3.26 -16.13 14.77
CA ILE A 18 2.17 -16.48 13.84
C ILE A 18 2.78 -17.21 12.63
N PRO A 19 2.32 -18.43 12.30
CA PRO A 19 2.80 -19.18 11.12
C PRO A 19 2.43 -18.47 9.82
N ASP A 20 3.22 -18.68 8.78
CA ASP A 20 2.94 -18.13 7.45
C ASP A 20 1.66 -18.75 6.87
N LEU A 21 0.98 -18.03 5.97
CA LEU A 21 -0.28 -18.48 5.35
C LEU A 21 -0.14 -19.84 4.64
N ASP A 22 1.03 -20.15 4.10
CA ASP A 22 1.33 -21.43 3.44
C ASP A 22 1.57 -22.58 4.43
N GLU A 23 1.80 -22.25 5.71
CA GLU A 23 1.99 -23.20 6.81
C GLU A 23 0.69 -23.45 7.61
N THR A 24 -0.38 -22.71 7.30
CA THR A 24 -1.70 -22.87 7.93
C THR A 24 -2.53 -23.96 7.25
N GLU A 25 -3.48 -24.56 7.96
CA GLU A 25 -4.38 -25.58 7.42
C GLU A 25 -5.12 -25.05 6.18
N ALA A 26 -4.71 -25.55 5.01
CA ALA A 26 -5.28 -25.18 3.72
C ALA A 26 -6.33 -26.18 3.24
N PHE A 27 -6.70 -27.16 4.05
CA PHE A 27 -7.58 -28.26 3.64
C PHE A 27 -8.65 -28.51 4.70
N GLU A 28 -9.91 -28.38 4.28
CA GLU A 28 -11.08 -28.65 5.13
C GLU A 28 -12.15 -29.35 4.29
N ALA A 29 -12.88 -30.28 4.90
CA ALA A 29 -14.00 -30.99 4.27
C ALA A 29 -13.67 -31.62 2.89
N GLY A 30 -12.44 -32.09 2.69
CA GLY A 30 -12.05 -32.79 1.46
C GLY A 30 -11.58 -31.88 0.32
N ARG A 31 -11.44 -30.56 0.54
CA ARG A 31 -10.97 -29.61 -0.49
C ARG A 31 -9.95 -28.62 0.04
N LEU A 32 -9.20 -28.02 -0.88
CA LEU A 32 -8.38 -26.86 -0.56
C LEU A 32 -9.26 -25.63 -0.31
N LEU A 33 -8.97 -24.91 0.77
CA LEU A 33 -9.60 -23.65 1.11
C LEU A 33 -9.11 -22.54 0.18
N THR A 34 -9.99 -21.60 -0.11
CA THR A 34 -9.63 -20.33 -0.76
C THR A 34 -8.85 -19.44 0.21
N THR A 35 -8.11 -18.48 -0.31
CA THR A 35 -7.43 -17.45 0.48
C THR A 35 -8.42 -16.65 1.33
N ARG A 36 -9.64 -16.41 0.80
CA ARG A 36 -10.77 -15.82 1.54
C ARG A 36 -11.10 -16.62 2.80
N GLU A 37 -11.32 -17.91 2.67
CA GLU A 37 -11.73 -18.80 3.77
C GLU A 37 -10.62 -18.94 4.81
N ARG A 38 -9.36 -19.11 4.36
CA ARG A 38 -8.20 -19.13 5.26
C ARG A 38 -8.09 -17.84 6.07
N MET A 39 -8.33 -16.69 5.44
CA MET A 39 -8.30 -15.39 6.11
C MET A 39 -9.45 -15.22 7.11
N GLU A 40 -10.65 -15.75 6.80
CA GLU A 40 -11.77 -15.76 7.75
C GLU A 40 -11.48 -16.59 9.01
N LEU A 41 -10.89 -17.77 8.84
CA LEU A 41 -10.40 -18.60 9.95
C LEU A 41 -9.34 -17.84 10.76
N HIS A 42 -8.37 -17.22 10.08
CA HIS A 42 -7.29 -16.46 10.72
C HIS A 42 -7.80 -15.26 11.55
N ARG A 43 -8.77 -14.50 11.01
CA ARG A 43 -9.32 -13.31 11.68
C ARG A 43 -10.43 -13.63 12.69
N SER A 44 -10.75 -14.89 12.92
CA SER A 44 -11.68 -15.29 13.99
C SER A 44 -11.19 -14.84 15.38
N SER A 45 -9.88 -14.69 15.54
CA SER A 45 -9.28 -14.07 16.74
C SER A 45 -9.54 -12.55 16.77
N PRO A 46 -10.08 -12.01 17.88
CA PRO A 46 -10.25 -10.56 18.05
C PRO A 46 -8.97 -9.75 17.89
N SER A 47 -7.81 -10.31 18.25
CA SER A 47 -6.52 -9.63 18.11
C SER A 47 -6.16 -9.39 16.64
N CYS A 48 -6.37 -10.39 15.77
CA CYS A 48 -6.09 -10.29 14.35
C CYS A 48 -7.11 -9.38 13.65
N ASN A 49 -8.39 -9.51 13.98
CA ASN A 49 -9.46 -8.72 13.37
C ASN A 49 -9.31 -7.20 13.60
N SER A 50 -8.65 -6.80 14.69
CA SER A 50 -8.43 -5.39 15.04
C SER A 50 -7.77 -4.57 13.92
N CYS A 51 -6.83 -5.18 13.19
CA CYS A 51 -6.12 -4.60 12.06
C CYS A 51 -6.70 -5.07 10.71
N HIS A 52 -7.01 -6.37 10.59
CA HIS A 52 -7.48 -6.97 9.34
C HIS A 52 -8.78 -6.35 8.81
N ARG A 53 -9.68 -5.89 9.69
CA ARG A 53 -10.89 -5.13 9.30
C ARG A 53 -10.61 -3.90 8.42
N PHE A 54 -9.41 -3.32 8.47
CA PHE A 54 -9.04 -2.17 7.65
C PHE A 54 -8.35 -2.56 6.34
N MET A 55 -7.65 -3.69 6.32
CA MET A 55 -6.78 -4.11 5.22
C MET A 55 -7.48 -5.08 4.26
N ASP A 56 -8.18 -6.07 4.81
CA ASP A 56 -8.81 -7.15 4.04
C ASP A 56 -9.77 -6.65 2.97
N PRO A 57 -10.64 -5.64 3.22
CA PRO A 57 -11.58 -5.20 2.20
C PRO A 57 -10.91 -4.70 0.91
N ILE A 58 -9.72 -4.08 1.05
CA ILE A 58 -8.92 -3.60 -0.08
C ILE A 58 -8.33 -4.80 -0.84
N GLY A 59 -7.80 -5.79 -0.12
CA GLY A 59 -7.24 -7.00 -0.72
C GLY A 59 -8.28 -7.86 -1.43
N LEU A 60 -9.44 -8.08 -0.79
CA LEU A 60 -10.54 -8.88 -1.33
C LEU A 60 -11.13 -8.27 -2.60
N ALA A 61 -11.29 -6.94 -2.63
CA ALA A 61 -11.74 -6.23 -3.83
C ALA A 61 -10.80 -6.40 -5.03
N LEU A 62 -9.52 -6.74 -4.78
CA LEU A 62 -8.50 -6.98 -5.79
C LEU A 62 -8.20 -8.47 -6.02
N ASP A 63 -8.90 -9.38 -5.32
CA ASP A 63 -8.60 -10.82 -5.35
C ASP A 63 -8.86 -11.44 -6.74
N ASN A 64 -9.60 -10.76 -7.62
CA ASN A 64 -9.68 -11.15 -9.03
C ASN A 64 -8.35 -11.08 -9.78
N TYR A 65 -7.32 -10.42 -9.26
CA TYR A 65 -5.99 -10.43 -9.85
C TYR A 65 -5.11 -11.50 -9.17
N ASP A 66 -4.48 -12.37 -9.95
CA ASP A 66 -3.40 -13.21 -9.45
C ASP A 66 -2.09 -12.41 -9.29
N VAL A 67 -1.06 -13.06 -8.75
CA VAL A 67 0.25 -12.43 -8.49
C VAL A 67 0.94 -11.87 -9.75
N THR A 68 0.49 -12.28 -10.95
CA THR A 68 0.99 -11.78 -12.23
C THR A 68 0.12 -10.66 -12.81
N GLY A 69 -0.98 -10.32 -12.14
CA GLY A 69 -1.97 -9.35 -12.62
C GLY A 69 -2.97 -9.93 -13.61
N ARG A 70 -3.05 -11.26 -13.77
CA ARG A 70 -4.05 -11.90 -14.63
C ARG A 70 -5.38 -12.01 -13.89
N TRP A 71 -6.47 -11.73 -14.61
CA TRP A 71 -7.82 -11.85 -14.09
C TRP A 71 -8.22 -13.31 -13.86
N ARG A 72 -8.79 -13.60 -12.69
CA ARG A 72 -9.31 -14.90 -12.26
C ARG A 72 -10.68 -14.76 -11.62
N ILE A 73 -11.46 -15.82 -11.74
CA ILE A 73 -12.82 -15.94 -11.18
C ILE A 73 -12.97 -17.15 -10.25
N ARG A 74 -11.92 -17.97 -10.13
CA ARG A 74 -11.88 -19.15 -9.26
C ARG A 74 -10.50 -19.31 -8.62
N GLU A 75 -10.49 -19.93 -7.45
CA GLU A 75 -9.31 -20.40 -6.73
C GLU A 75 -9.63 -21.80 -6.20
N ASN A 76 -8.70 -22.75 -6.36
CA ASN A 76 -8.89 -24.13 -5.89
C ASN A 76 -10.20 -24.79 -6.38
N GLY A 77 -10.65 -24.43 -7.58
CA GLY A 77 -11.92 -24.91 -8.16
C GLY A 77 -13.18 -24.23 -7.61
N MET A 78 -13.08 -23.34 -6.64
CA MET A 78 -14.20 -22.60 -6.05
C MET A 78 -14.32 -21.20 -6.66
N PRO A 79 -15.53 -20.62 -6.80
CA PRO A 79 -15.70 -19.21 -7.16
C PRO A 79 -15.02 -18.29 -6.15
N LEU A 80 -14.48 -17.16 -6.61
CA LEU A 80 -13.96 -16.14 -5.71
C LEU A 80 -15.08 -15.38 -5.00
N ASP A 81 -14.84 -15.04 -3.74
CA ASP A 81 -15.63 -14.10 -2.98
C ASP A 81 -14.77 -12.86 -2.68
N THR A 82 -14.99 -11.81 -3.48
CA THR A 82 -14.26 -10.54 -3.43
C THR A 82 -14.94 -9.49 -2.56
N LYS A 83 -16.00 -9.87 -1.83
CA LYS A 83 -16.80 -8.95 -1.04
C LYS A 83 -16.07 -8.53 0.24
N GLY A 84 -16.05 -7.24 0.50
CA GLY A 84 -15.53 -6.64 1.71
C GLY A 84 -16.36 -5.44 2.16
N GLU A 85 -16.32 -5.14 3.45
CA GLU A 85 -16.91 -3.94 4.04
C GLU A 85 -15.77 -3.00 4.42
N PHE A 86 -15.73 -1.82 3.80
CA PHE A 86 -14.73 -0.80 4.12
C PHE A 86 -14.94 -0.25 5.53
N TYR A 87 -13.94 0.41 6.09
CA TYR A 87 -13.98 0.87 7.49
C TYR A 87 -15.10 1.88 7.82
N ASP A 88 -15.74 2.46 6.81
CA ASP A 88 -16.88 3.35 6.94
C ASP A 88 -18.24 2.68 6.65
N GLY A 89 -18.25 1.35 6.49
CA GLY A 89 -19.44 0.55 6.21
C GLY A 89 -19.76 0.40 4.73
N THR A 90 -18.98 1.00 3.82
CA THR A 90 -19.23 0.88 2.38
C THR A 90 -18.89 -0.52 1.90
N MET A 91 -19.83 -1.18 1.21
CA MET A 91 -19.58 -2.49 0.57
C MET A 91 -18.73 -2.32 -0.69
N ILE A 92 -17.69 -3.14 -0.82
CA ILE A 92 -16.77 -3.18 -1.95
C ILE A 92 -16.69 -4.61 -2.45
N GLU A 93 -17.02 -4.84 -3.72
CA GLU A 93 -16.95 -6.18 -4.33
C GLU A 93 -16.04 -6.21 -5.58
N THR A 94 -15.64 -5.06 -6.10
CA THR A 94 -14.89 -4.95 -7.35
C THR A 94 -13.75 -3.94 -7.26
N PRO A 95 -12.73 -4.03 -8.14
CA PRO A 95 -11.68 -3.02 -8.21
C PRO A 95 -12.20 -1.61 -8.51
N SER A 96 -13.26 -1.48 -9.31
CA SER A 96 -13.89 -0.17 -9.60
C SER A 96 -14.56 0.40 -8.36
N ALA A 97 -15.30 -0.41 -7.61
CA ALA A 97 -15.90 0.02 -6.34
C ALA A 97 -14.83 0.45 -5.32
N LEU A 98 -13.69 -0.24 -5.28
CA LEU A 98 -12.56 0.16 -4.45
C LEU A 98 -12.03 1.54 -4.87
N GLN A 99 -11.83 1.76 -6.17
CA GLN A 99 -11.38 3.06 -6.69
C GLN A 99 -12.36 4.18 -6.27
N GLU A 100 -13.66 3.99 -6.46
CA GLU A 100 -14.71 4.94 -6.09
C GLU A 100 -14.68 5.30 -4.60
N VAL A 101 -14.43 4.32 -3.72
CA VAL A 101 -14.33 4.57 -2.28
C VAL A 101 -13.04 5.32 -1.92
N LEU A 102 -11.91 4.97 -2.53
CA LEU A 102 -10.64 5.64 -2.26
C LEU A 102 -10.64 7.12 -2.69
N VAL A 103 -11.28 7.46 -3.82
CA VAL A 103 -11.32 8.85 -4.30
C VAL A 103 -12.25 9.75 -3.47
N LYS A 104 -13.20 9.21 -2.70
CA LYS A 104 -14.03 10.00 -1.77
C LYS A 104 -13.24 10.60 -0.62
N ARG A 105 -12.08 10.03 -0.29
CA ARG A 105 -11.17 10.52 0.75
C ARG A 105 -9.74 10.50 0.21
N PRO A 106 -9.38 11.44 -0.69
CA PRO A 106 -8.13 11.37 -1.44
C PRO A 106 -6.90 11.66 -0.56
N ILE A 107 -7.04 12.45 0.51
CA ILE A 107 -5.92 12.96 1.30
C ILE A 107 -4.92 11.87 1.75
N PRO A 108 -5.34 10.74 2.36
CA PRO A 108 -4.40 9.67 2.72
C PRO A 108 -3.68 9.08 1.50
N LEU A 109 -4.37 8.92 0.37
CA LEU A 109 -3.80 8.42 -0.89
C LEU A 109 -2.76 9.38 -1.45
N VAL A 110 -3.11 10.67 -1.62
CA VAL A 110 -2.21 11.66 -2.23
C VAL A 110 -1.02 12.01 -1.34
N ARG A 111 -1.18 11.98 -0.01
CA ARG A 111 -0.05 12.13 0.93
C ARG A 111 0.91 10.95 0.82
N THR A 112 0.39 9.73 0.79
CA THR A 112 1.24 8.54 0.66
C THR A 112 1.95 8.51 -0.70
N PHE A 113 1.26 8.92 -1.77
CA PHE A 113 1.87 9.12 -3.08
C PHE A 113 3.01 10.14 -3.02
N THR A 114 2.78 11.31 -2.42
CA THR A 114 3.78 12.38 -2.28
C THR A 114 4.98 11.94 -1.44
N GLU A 115 4.76 11.21 -0.35
CA GLU A 115 5.81 10.61 0.46
C GLU A 115 6.70 9.67 -0.34
N ASN A 116 6.10 8.74 -1.09
CA ASN A 116 6.85 7.79 -1.92
C ASN A 116 7.60 8.50 -3.05
N LEU A 117 6.97 9.50 -3.68
CA LEU A 117 7.61 10.32 -4.71
C LEU A 117 8.80 11.08 -4.15
N MET A 118 8.64 11.70 -2.97
CA MET A 118 9.71 12.43 -2.29
C MET A 118 10.85 11.48 -1.86
N ALA A 119 10.53 10.31 -1.30
CA ALA A 119 11.54 9.31 -0.94
C ALA A 119 12.34 8.84 -2.16
N TYR A 120 11.65 8.60 -3.28
CA TYR A 120 12.29 8.24 -4.54
C TYR A 120 13.20 9.37 -5.05
N ALA A 121 12.70 10.60 -5.08
CA ALA A 121 13.44 11.76 -5.58
C ALA A 121 14.69 12.09 -4.75
N LEU A 122 14.62 11.91 -3.42
CA LEU A 122 15.72 12.20 -2.51
C LEU A 122 16.72 11.04 -2.38
N GLY A 123 16.36 9.83 -2.83
CA GLY A 123 17.18 8.63 -2.64
C GLY A 123 17.31 8.19 -1.17
N ARG A 124 16.45 8.69 -0.28
CA ARG A 124 16.40 8.35 1.14
C ARG A 124 14.97 8.19 1.63
N ARG A 125 14.78 7.55 2.78
CA ARG A 125 13.48 7.57 3.45
C ARG A 125 13.11 9.00 3.86
N VAL A 126 11.82 9.30 3.75
CA VAL A 126 11.25 10.52 4.34
C VAL A 126 11.26 10.41 5.86
N GLU A 127 11.60 11.51 6.51
CA GLU A 127 11.70 11.63 7.96
C GLU A 127 10.57 12.53 8.49
N TYR A 128 10.45 12.60 9.82
CA TYR A 128 9.40 13.41 10.45
C TYR A 128 9.44 14.89 10.04
N TYR A 129 10.64 15.43 9.75
CA TYR A 129 10.83 16.83 9.35
C TYR A 129 10.46 17.10 7.88
N ASP A 130 10.29 16.06 7.05
CA ASP A 130 9.81 16.21 5.66
C ASP A 130 8.28 16.36 5.59
N GLN A 131 7.58 15.97 6.66
CA GLN A 131 6.11 15.93 6.72
C GLN A 131 5.41 17.29 6.48
N PRO A 132 5.93 18.44 6.97
CA PRO A 132 5.39 19.75 6.58
C PRO A 132 5.44 20.00 5.07
N THR A 133 6.55 19.64 4.42
CA THR A 133 6.73 19.76 2.96
C THR A 133 5.73 18.89 2.21
N ILE A 134 5.60 17.62 2.60
CA ILE A 134 4.60 16.69 2.02
C ILE A 134 3.19 17.25 2.12
N ARG A 135 2.79 17.79 3.28
CA ARG A 135 1.47 18.40 3.48
C ARG A 135 1.28 19.63 2.60
N SER A 136 2.29 20.47 2.46
CA SER A 136 2.26 21.67 1.61
C SER A 136 2.08 21.29 0.14
N ILE A 137 2.88 20.35 -0.37
CA ILE A 137 2.77 19.85 -1.75
C ILE A 137 1.38 19.26 -2.01
N THR A 138 0.86 18.48 -1.06
CA THR A 138 -0.46 17.88 -1.21
C THR A 138 -1.57 18.93 -1.28
N ALA A 139 -1.49 19.99 -0.45
CA ALA A 139 -2.47 21.08 -0.46
C ALA A 139 -2.40 21.90 -1.75
N GLN A 140 -1.20 22.21 -2.25
CA GLN A 140 -1.03 22.89 -3.54
C GLN A 140 -1.56 22.04 -4.70
N ALA A 141 -1.29 20.72 -4.67
CA ALA A 141 -1.82 19.83 -5.69
C ALA A 141 -3.36 19.76 -5.67
N GLU A 142 -4.01 19.90 -4.51
CA GLU A 142 -5.47 19.97 -4.43
C GLU A 142 -6.04 21.21 -5.14
N GLU A 143 -5.36 22.36 -5.06
CA GLU A 143 -5.73 23.58 -5.80
C GLU A 143 -5.59 23.41 -7.33
N ASP A 144 -4.74 22.48 -7.77
CA ASP A 144 -4.46 22.17 -9.17
C ASP A 144 -5.15 20.88 -9.67
N ASP A 145 -6.29 20.49 -9.08
CA ASP A 145 -7.05 19.26 -9.43
C ASP A 145 -6.21 17.96 -9.37
N TYR A 146 -5.28 17.89 -8.42
CA TYR A 146 -4.34 16.78 -8.22
C TYR A 146 -3.53 16.41 -9.46
N ARG A 147 -3.17 17.38 -10.30
CA ARG A 147 -2.31 17.16 -11.46
C ARG A 147 -0.96 16.57 -11.05
N MET A 148 -0.52 15.54 -11.77
CA MET A 148 0.78 14.89 -11.56
C MET A 148 1.95 15.88 -11.56
N SER A 149 1.88 16.89 -12.43
CA SER A 149 2.89 17.96 -12.52
C SER A 149 3.05 18.73 -11.21
N SER A 150 1.96 18.97 -10.46
CA SER A 150 2.00 19.75 -9.22
C SER A 150 2.77 19.00 -8.12
N PHE A 151 2.63 17.68 -8.05
CA PHE A 151 3.42 16.85 -7.14
C PHE A 151 4.90 16.84 -7.52
N ILE A 152 5.22 16.65 -8.80
CA ILE A 152 6.61 16.62 -9.28
C ILE A 152 7.29 17.97 -9.03
N LEU A 153 6.64 19.07 -9.41
CA LEU A 153 7.17 20.41 -9.18
C LEU A 153 7.29 20.72 -7.69
N GLY A 154 6.31 20.35 -6.88
CA GLY A 154 6.37 20.52 -5.44
C GLY A 154 7.57 19.82 -4.80
N VAL A 155 7.90 18.61 -5.25
CA VAL A 155 9.10 17.89 -4.79
C VAL A 155 10.38 18.55 -5.28
N VAL A 156 10.50 18.83 -6.58
CA VAL A 156 11.72 19.40 -7.19
C VAL A 156 12.02 20.82 -6.67
N LEU A 157 10.99 21.59 -6.33
CA LEU A 157 11.13 22.95 -5.80
C LEU A 157 11.35 22.99 -4.28
N SER A 158 11.22 21.86 -3.58
CA SER A 158 11.40 21.79 -2.13
C SER A 158 12.86 21.98 -1.71
N ASP A 159 13.07 22.54 -0.51
CA ASP A 159 14.41 22.70 0.06
C ASP A 159 15.11 21.36 0.25
N ALA A 160 14.36 20.32 0.63
CA ALA A 160 14.89 18.97 0.81
C ALA A 160 15.55 18.44 -0.47
N PHE A 161 14.99 18.75 -1.63
CA PHE A 161 15.55 18.36 -2.93
C PHE A 161 16.66 19.31 -3.37
N ARG A 162 16.45 20.63 -3.28
CA ARG A 162 17.36 21.64 -3.81
C ARG A 162 18.64 21.84 -3.00
N MET A 163 18.60 21.57 -1.70
CA MET A 163 19.74 21.69 -0.80
C MET A 163 20.41 20.35 -0.50
N GLN A 164 20.06 19.31 -1.26
CA GLN A 164 20.69 18.00 -1.13
C GLN A 164 22.18 18.11 -1.49
N GLN A 165 23.05 17.91 -0.51
CA GLN A 165 24.48 17.82 -0.75
C GLN A 165 24.77 16.49 -1.44
N VAL A 166 25.32 16.57 -2.66
CA VAL A 166 25.92 15.41 -3.30
C VAL A 166 27.22 15.13 -2.57
N ASN A 167 27.30 14.02 -1.84
CA ASN A 167 28.59 13.49 -1.41
C ASN A 167 29.32 13.04 -2.68
N VAL A 168 30.17 13.91 -3.23
CA VAL A 168 31.10 13.53 -4.27
C VAL A 168 32.08 12.58 -3.62
N VAL A 169 31.92 11.28 -3.90
CA VAL A 169 32.94 10.30 -3.57
C VAL A 169 34.17 10.73 -4.36
N ALA A 170 35.23 11.14 -3.66
CA ALA A 170 36.50 11.44 -4.30
C ALA A 170 36.93 10.18 -5.05
N ASP A 171 37.26 10.35 -6.33
CA ASP A 171 37.96 9.30 -7.07
C ASP A 171 39.37 9.21 -6.48
N ASP A 172 39.58 8.23 -5.62
CA ASP A 172 40.87 7.90 -5.03
C ASP A 172 41.76 7.37 -6.16
N GLY A 173 42.26 8.27 -7.01
CA GLY A 173 43.10 8.00 -8.18
C GLY A 173 44.39 7.27 -7.84
N SER A 174 44.27 5.97 -7.56
CA SER A 174 45.33 5.08 -7.14
C SER A 174 45.25 3.78 -7.93
N GLY A 175 45.93 3.81 -9.09
CA GLY A 175 46.15 2.69 -9.98
C GLY A 175 46.27 3.23 -11.40
N ILE A 176 47.36 3.08 -12.15
CA ILE A 176 48.48 2.14 -12.09
C ILE A 176 49.61 2.83 -12.88
N ASN A 177 50.80 2.97 -12.29
CA ASN A 177 52.04 3.22 -13.04
C ASN A 177 52.77 1.88 -13.19
#